data_AF-A0A7V9B0P4-F1
#
_entry.id   AF-A0A7V9B0P4-F1
#
_cell.length_a   1.000
_cell.length_b   1.000
_cell.length_c   1.000
_cell.angle_alpha   90.00
_cell.angle_beta   90.00
_cell.angle_gamma   90.00
#
_symmetry.space_group_name_H-M   'P 1'
#
loop_
_entity.id
_entity.type
_entity.pdbx_description
1 polymer ?
#
loop_
_entity_poly.entity_id
_entity_poly.type
_entity_poly.pdbx_seq_one_letter_code
_entity_poly.pdbx_strand_id
1 'polypeptide(L)'
;QELVEATTGSALDPAWERQWSNDPVIERAVAAMLDREDAGGAGAFLRQQQAAHGPFRIAGYSGIGYEPAPVASYPERRWEPGVLAILVNGRTMRLGLYDMQGYNPLQLRLYTDYLAALNSRPQNYHHANLLPGGFHSPLLDLLNVRYLLVDARIPADRADVAALRDGRQEVFRNDEVVIYENWEALPHAWVVHDVRSATPPAALALLASGQANPRWTAFVEGRPPPLAPATGTPVETAFITSYEADSLRVEVNATGAGLLVLSEVWAEGWQAAVNGVPAPILRTDGALRGVPIQAGHHTVELWYAPRSLQLGLLISGVATVAMLASFAAAAVSWTNGRGARAEGRE
;
A
#
# COMPACT_ATOMS: atom_id res chain seq x y z
N GLN A 1 -11.40 -33.88 -8.27
CA GLN A 1 -12.77 -34.11 -8.79
C GLN A 1 -13.48 -35.16 -7.96
N GLU A 2 -13.05 -36.42 -8.00
CA GLU A 2 -13.66 -37.53 -7.22
C GLU A 2 -13.85 -37.23 -5.73
N LEU A 3 -12.86 -36.60 -5.07
CA LEU A 3 -12.95 -36.26 -3.64
C LEU A 3 -14.06 -35.25 -3.31
N VAL A 4 -14.30 -34.27 -4.18
CA VAL A 4 -15.29 -33.19 -3.97
C VAL A 4 -16.70 -33.69 -4.27
N GLU A 5 -16.86 -34.46 -5.34
CA GLU A 5 -18.14 -35.10 -5.66
C GLU A 5 -18.55 -36.10 -4.58
N ALA A 6 -17.59 -36.88 -4.07
CA ALA A 6 -17.83 -37.82 -2.97
C ALA A 6 -18.18 -37.13 -1.64
N THR A 7 -17.74 -35.90 -1.41
CA THR A 7 -18.00 -35.17 -0.14
C THR A 7 -19.19 -34.21 -0.20
N THR A 8 -19.53 -33.68 -1.37
CA THR A 8 -20.57 -32.65 -1.51
C THR A 8 -21.82 -33.10 -2.27
N GLY A 9 -21.78 -34.25 -2.96
CA GLY A 9 -22.88 -34.75 -3.78
C GLY A 9 -23.20 -33.87 -5.00
N SER A 10 -22.40 -32.84 -5.25
CA SER A 10 -22.55 -31.90 -6.37
C SER A 10 -21.40 -32.12 -7.35
N ALA A 11 -21.71 -32.16 -8.65
CA ALA A 11 -20.69 -32.04 -9.68
C ALA A 11 -19.93 -30.71 -9.49
N LEU A 12 -18.62 -30.72 -9.65
CA LEU A 12 -17.82 -29.49 -9.62
C LEU A 12 -18.32 -28.55 -10.71
N ASP A 13 -18.50 -27.27 -10.37
CA ASP A 13 -18.77 -26.24 -11.37
C ASP A 13 -17.64 -26.29 -12.43
N PRO A 14 -17.93 -26.42 -13.74
CA PRO A 14 -16.93 -26.40 -14.81
C PRO A 14 -16.02 -25.15 -14.79
N ALA A 15 -16.42 -24.08 -14.10
CA ALA A 15 -15.56 -22.93 -13.80
C ALA A 15 -14.35 -23.30 -12.93
N TRP A 16 -14.45 -24.28 -12.03
CA TRP A 16 -13.33 -24.76 -11.23
C TRP A 16 -12.36 -25.60 -12.05
N GLU A 17 -12.83 -26.45 -12.96
CA GLU A 17 -11.93 -27.20 -13.85
C GLU A 17 -11.05 -26.26 -14.69
N ARG A 18 -11.59 -25.11 -15.13
CA ARG A 18 -10.82 -24.07 -15.83
C ARG A 18 -9.72 -23.42 -14.97
N GLN A 19 -9.87 -23.38 -13.64
CA GLN A 19 -8.81 -22.84 -12.77
C GLN A 19 -7.61 -23.79 -12.62
N TRP A 20 -7.83 -25.10 -12.81
CA TRP A 20 -6.81 -26.14 -12.65
C TRP A 20 -6.40 -26.80 -13.97
N SER A 21 -6.99 -26.39 -15.10
CA SER A 21 -6.61 -26.83 -16.43
C SER A 21 -5.36 -26.10 -16.92
N ASN A 22 -4.52 -26.77 -17.69
CA ASN A 22 -3.39 -26.18 -18.43
C ASN A 22 -3.91 -25.29 -19.58
N ASP A 23 -4.59 -24.20 -19.24
CA ASP A 23 -5.02 -23.17 -20.19
C ASP A 23 -3.80 -22.30 -20.53
N PRO A 24 -3.35 -22.23 -21.80
CA PRO A 24 -2.20 -21.42 -22.21
C PRO A 24 -2.36 -19.92 -21.92
N VAL A 25 -3.59 -19.43 -21.76
CA VAL A 25 -3.85 -18.04 -21.33
C VAL A 25 -3.52 -17.88 -19.84
N ILE A 26 -3.96 -18.83 -19.00
CA ILE A 26 -3.68 -18.81 -17.57
C ILE A 26 -2.18 -19.02 -17.32
N GLU A 27 -1.53 -19.95 -18.01
CA GLU A 27 -0.08 -20.16 -17.90
C GLU A 27 0.72 -18.89 -18.22
N ARG A 28 0.38 -18.20 -19.32
CA ARG A 28 1.01 -16.92 -19.68
C ARG A 28 0.73 -15.83 -18.65
N ALA A 29 -0.49 -15.76 -18.14
CA ALA A 29 -0.87 -14.79 -17.13
C ALA A 29 -0.11 -15.02 -15.81
N VAL A 30 0.02 -16.28 -15.37
CA VAL A 30 0.83 -16.66 -14.20
C VAL A 30 2.30 -16.32 -14.43
N ALA A 31 2.85 -16.64 -15.60
CA ALA A 31 4.23 -16.30 -15.93
C ALA A 31 4.45 -14.78 -15.87
N ALA A 32 3.55 -13.99 -16.46
CA ALA A 32 3.60 -12.53 -16.40
C ALA A 32 3.51 -12.01 -14.95
N MET A 33 2.59 -12.54 -14.14
CA MET A 33 2.47 -12.16 -12.72
C MET A 33 3.74 -12.43 -11.91
N LEU A 34 4.43 -13.52 -12.22
CA LEU A 34 5.65 -13.91 -11.52
C LEU A 34 6.90 -13.22 -12.08
N ASP A 35 6.83 -12.59 -13.24
CA ASP A 35 7.97 -11.87 -13.81
C ASP A 35 8.34 -10.64 -12.97
N ARG A 36 9.65 -10.36 -12.89
CA ARG A 36 10.22 -9.16 -12.27
C ARG A 36 10.36 -8.01 -13.28
N GLU A 37 10.14 -8.31 -14.55
CA GLU A 37 10.14 -7.36 -15.64
C GLU A 37 8.73 -7.21 -16.24
N ASP A 38 8.58 -6.15 -17.01
CA ASP A 38 7.36 -5.84 -17.75
C ASP A 38 7.76 -5.12 -19.04
N ALA A 39 8.60 -5.78 -19.85
CA ALA A 39 9.23 -5.21 -21.02
C ALA A 39 8.18 -4.71 -22.03
N GLY A 40 8.23 -3.42 -22.36
CA GLY A 40 7.23 -2.78 -23.23
C GLY A 40 5.85 -2.57 -22.60
N GLY A 41 5.68 -2.92 -21.33
CA GLY A 41 4.46 -2.71 -20.55
C GLY A 41 4.52 -1.46 -19.65
N ALA A 42 3.43 -1.24 -18.92
CA ALA A 42 3.32 -0.12 -17.99
C ALA A 42 4.39 -0.18 -16.89
N GLY A 43 4.78 -1.36 -16.45
CA GLY A 43 5.77 -1.55 -15.39
C GLY A 43 7.15 -1.01 -15.75
N ALA A 44 7.59 -1.21 -17.00
CA ALA A 44 8.87 -0.66 -17.47
C ALA A 44 8.86 0.87 -17.49
N PHE A 45 7.79 1.47 -18.02
CA PHE A 45 7.62 2.92 -18.03
C PHE A 45 7.61 3.49 -16.60
N LEU A 46 6.81 2.93 -15.70
CA LEU A 46 6.67 3.44 -14.33
C LEU A 46 7.97 3.29 -13.53
N ARG A 47 8.74 2.22 -13.72
CA ARG A 47 10.05 2.08 -13.08
C ARG A 47 11.04 3.15 -13.55
N GLN A 48 11.00 3.53 -14.82
CA GLN A 48 11.80 4.66 -15.33
C GLN A 48 11.38 5.97 -14.65
N GLN A 49 10.07 6.22 -14.51
CA GLN A 49 9.56 7.40 -13.80
C GLN A 49 9.98 7.40 -12.32
N GLN A 50 9.92 6.24 -11.64
CA GLN A 50 10.28 6.12 -10.23
C GLN A 50 11.77 6.38 -10.01
N ALA A 51 12.62 5.91 -10.92
CA ALA A 51 14.06 6.18 -10.88
C ALA A 51 14.38 7.67 -11.07
N ALA A 52 13.59 8.40 -11.86
CA ALA A 52 13.80 9.82 -12.15
C ALA A 52 13.22 10.76 -11.08
N HIS A 53 12.10 10.37 -10.45
CA HIS A 53 11.29 11.28 -9.63
C HIS A 53 11.08 10.81 -8.18
N GLY A 54 11.56 9.61 -7.82
CA GLY A 54 11.32 9.02 -6.52
C GLY A 54 10.00 8.26 -6.44
N PRO A 55 9.61 7.80 -5.23
CA PRO A 55 8.43 6.96 -5.04
C PRO A 55 7.13 7.73 -5.32
N PHE A 56 6.19 7.06 -5.98
CA PHE A 56 4.81 7.49 -6.19
C PHE A 56 3.87 6.30 -6.14
N ARG A 57 2.57 6.54 -5.98
CA ARG A 57 1.55 5.50 -6.15
C ARG A 57 0.90 5.54 -7.53
N ILE A 58 0.38 4.38 -7.92
CA ILE A 58 -0.49 4.22 -9.09
C ILE A 58 -1.88 3.72 -8.67
N ALA A 59 -2.85 3.87 -9.58
CA ALA A 59 -4.14 3.18 -9.49
C ALA A 59 -4.56 2.63 -10.86
N GLY A 60 -5.11 1.42 -10.87
CA GLY A 60 -5.59 0.72 -12.04
C GLY A 60 -7.11 0.75 -12.19
N TYR A 61 -7.59 0.99 -13.41
CA TYR A 61 -9.00 1.07 -13.75
C TYR A 61 -9.34 0.24 -14.98
N SER A 62 -10.19 -0.77 -14.82
CA SER A 62 -10.77 -1.53 -15.95
C SER A 62 -12.30 -1.60 -15.88
N GLY A 63 -12.94 -0.46 -15.55
CA GLY A 63 -14.39 -0.30 -15.62
C GLY A 63 -15.19 -0.75 -14.39
N ILE A 64 -14.53 -1.11 -13.28
CA ILE A 64 -15.25 -1.51 -12.08
C ILE A 64 -16.11 -0.34 -11.57
N GLY A 65 -17.38 -0.65 -11.33
CA GLY A 65 -18.32 0.27 -10.72
C GLY A 65 -18.90 1.34 -11.66
N TYR A 66 -18.77 1.16 -12.98
CA TYR A 66 -19.49 1.89 -14.03
C TYR A 66 -20.48 0.94 -14.73
N GLU A 67 -21.74 1.34 -14.90
CA GLU A 67 -22.81 0.45 -15.38
C GLU A 67 -22.84 0.23 -16.91
N PRO A 68 -23.07 -1.00 -17.40
CA PRO A 68 -23.21 -2.24 -16.62
C PRO A 68 -21.86 -2.64 -16.02
N ALA A 69 -21.81 -2.76 -14.69
CA ALA A 69 -20.56 -3.06 -14.02
C ALA A 69 -20.13 -4.51 -14.31
N PRO A 70 -18.83 -4.80 -14.44
CA PRO A 70 -18.35 -6.17 -14.45
C PRO A 70 -18.89 -6.91 -13.22
N VAL A 71 -19.48 -8.09 -13.42
CA VAL A 71 -19.96 -8.94 -12.33
C VAL A 71 -18.80 -9.42 -11.44
N ALA A 72 -17.60 -9.51 -12.02
CA ALA A 72 -16.40 -10.02 -11.38
C ALA A 72 -15.43 -8.90 -10.96
N SER A 73 -14.84 -9.08 -9.77
CA SER A 73 -13.78 -8.24 -9.17
C SER A 73 -12.43 -8.42 -9.86
N TYR A 74 -11.45 -7.54 -9.61
CA TYR A 74 -10.11 -7.70 -10.17
C TYR A 74 -9.44 -9.03 -9.78
N PRO A 75 -9.54 -9.56 -8.54
CA PRO A 75 -9.01 -10.88 -8.22
C PRO A 75 -9.65 -12.02 -9.03
N GLU A 76 -10.93 -11.93 -9.37
CA GLU A 76 -11.62 -12.93 -10.21
C GLU A 76 -11.23 -12.79 -11.68
N ARG A 77 -11.02 -11.55 -12.14
CA ARG A 77 -10.59 -11.20 -13.50
C ARG A 77 -9.07 -11.19 -13.69
N ARG A 78 -8.32 -11.71 -12.73
CA ARG A 78 -6.85 -11.55 -12.65
C ARG A 78 -6.08 -12.14 -13.84
N TRP A 79 -6.70 -13.02 -14.60
CA TRP A 79 -6.11 -13.63 -15.80
C TRP A 79 -6.43 -12.87 -17.09
N GLU A 80 -7.27 -11.84 -17.04
CA GLU A 80 -7.59 -11.03 -18.21
C GLU A 80 -6.40 -10.11 -18.57
N PRO A 81 -5.99 -10.06 -19.85
CA PRO A 81 -4.81 -9.28 -20.28
C PRO A 81 -4.80 -7.81 -19.81
N GLY A 82 -5.92 -7.09 -19.97
CA GLY A 82 -6.00 -5.69 -19.53
C GLY A 82 -6.12 -5.51 -18.03
N VAL A 83 -6.54 -6.52 -17.25
CA VAL A 83 -6.46 -6.47 -15.78
C VAL A 83 -5.01 -6.68 -15.33
N LEU A 84 -4.25 -7.55 -16.00
CA LEU A 84 -2.82 -7.70 -15.76
C LEU A 84 -2.05 -6.42 -16.12
N ALA A 85 -2.40 -5.78 -17.23
CA ALA A 85 -1.71 -4.61 -17.76
C ALA A 85 -1.91 -3.33 -16.92
N ILE A 86 -2.98 -3.25 -16.13
CA ILE A 86 -3.18 -2.17 -15.14
C ILE A 86 -2.49 -2.43 -13.79
N LEU A 87 -1.70 -3.51 -13.70
CA LEU A 87 -0.80 -3.85 -12.58
C LEU A 87 -1.47 -4.04 -11.20
N VAL A 88 -2.78 -4.26 -11.17
CA VAL A 88 -3.51 -4.59 -9.92
C VAL A 88 -3.21 -6.02 -9.47
N ASN A 89 -3.81 -6.45 -8.35
CA ASN A 89 -3.64 -7.80 -7.78
C ASN A 89 -2.18 -8.13 -7.39
N GLY A 90 -1.43 -7.14 -6.91
CA GLY A 90 -0.07 -7.33 -6.38
C GLY A 90 1.04 -7.45 -7.43
N ARG A 91 0.74 -7.21 -8.73
CA ARG A 91 1.79 -7.20 -9.77
C ARG A 91 2.86 -6.14 -9.48
N THR A 92 2.46 -4.98 -8.96
CA THR A 92 3.34 -3.90 -8.48
C THR A 92 4.41 -4.39 -7.49
N MET A 93 4.08 -5.30 -6.56
CA MET A 93 5.03 -5.83 -5.58
C MET A 93 6.19 -6.57 -6.23
N ARG A 94 5.95 -7.28 -7.34
CA ARG A 94 7.01 -7.99 -8.09
C ARG A 94 7.90 -7.05 -8.88
N LEU A 95 7.35 -5.90 -9.28
CA LEU A 95 8.03 -4.88 -10.08
C LEU A 95 8.72 -3.80 -9.22
N GLY A 96 8.55 -3.81 -7.89
CA GLY A 96 9.06 -2.76 -7.00
C GLY A 96 8.37 -1.41 -7.21
N LEU A 97 7.09 -1.45 -7.58
CA LEU A 97 6.21 -0.29 -7.74
C LEU A 97 5.19 -0.27 -6.60
N TYR A 98 4.55 0.89 -6.40
CA TYR A 98 3.57 1.09 -5.34
C TYR A 98 2.22 1.45 -5.93
N ASP A 99 1.16 0.84 -5.42
CA ASP A 99 -0.21 1.14 -5.83
C ASP A 99 -1.13 1.34 -4.62
N MET A 100 -2.22 2.07 -4.81
CA MET A 100 -3.20 2.32 -3.75
C MET A 100 -4.13 1.12 -3.48
N GLN A 101 -4.19 0.15 -4.38
CA GLN A 101 -5.19 -0.93 -4.32
C GLN A 101 -4.65 -2.15 -3.57
N GLY A 102 -3.33 -2.32 -3.57
CA GLY A 102 -2.60 -3.36 -2.89
C GLY A 102 -3.07 -4.77 -3.23
N TYR A 103 -2.62 -5.71 -2.41
CA TYR A 103 -3.14 -7.07 -2.36
C TYR A 103 -3.15 -7.51 -0.90
N ASN A 104 -4.24 -7.22 -0.20
CA ASN A 104 -4.35 -7.52 1.23
C ASN A 104 -5.75 -8.05 1.57
N PRO A 105 -5.88 -9.30 2.05
CA PRO A 105 -7.16 -9.84 2.50
C PRO A 105 -7.68 -9.18 3.78
N LEU A 106 -6.83 -8.46 4.53
CA LEU A 106 -7.13 -7.79 5.79
C LEU A 106 -6.74 -6.31 5.71
N GLN A 107 -7.63 -5.50 5.15
CA GLN A 107 -7.45 -4.05 5.14
C GLN A 107 -7.71 -3.44 6.52
N LEU A 108 -6.90 -2.43 6.88
CA LEU A 108 -7.16 -1.62 8.06
C LEU A 108 -8.49 -0.88 7.88
N ARG A 109 -9.34 -0.88 8.91
CA ARG A 109 -10.63 -0.14 8.91
C ARG A 109 -10.44 1.32 8.50
N LEU A 110 -9.36 1.94 8.99
CA LEU A 110 -8.99 3.31 8.64
C LEU A 110 -8.87 3.52 7.13
N TYR A 111 -8.28 2.54 6.42
CA TYR A 111 -8.09 2.61 4.99
C TYR A 111 -9.38 2.30 4.22
N THR A 112 -10.22 1.39 4.71
CA THR A 112 -11.53 1.15 4.11
C THR A 112 -12.45 2.37 4.22
N ASP A 113 -12.39 3.08 5.35
CA ASP A 113 -13.13 4.33 5.57
C ASP A 113 -12.59 5.45 4.67
N TYR A 114 -11.27 5.52 4.50
CA TYR A 114 -10.61 6.43 3.55
C TYR A 114 -11.09 6.20 2.11
N LEU A 115 -11.09 4.95 1.64
CA LEU A 115 -11.53 4.61 0.29
C LEU A 115 -13.04 4.83 0.10
N ALA A 116 -13.84 4.67 1.15
CA ALA A 116 -15.26 5.00 1.10
C ALA A 116 -15.47 6.52 0.89
N ALA A 117 -14.70 7.35 1.61
CA ALA A 117 -14.72 8.80 1.44
C ALA A 117 -14.19 9.22 0.07
N LEU A 118 -13.06 8.64 -0.38
CA LEU A 118 -12.47 8.89 -1.70
C LEU A 118 -13.48 8.63 -2.80
N ASN A 119 -14.14 7.47 -2.78
CA ASN A 119 -15.04 7.04 -3.84
C ASN A 119 -16.48 7.56 -3.68
N SER A 120 -16.78 8.29 -2.60
CA SER A 120 -18.14 8.67 -2.20
C SER A 120 -19.11 7.49 -2.04
N ARG A 121 -18.60 6.28 -1.83
CA ARG A 121 -19.38 5.06 -1.56
C ARG A 121 -18.52 3.98 -0.91
N PRO A 122 -19.09 3.19 0.02
CA PRO A 122 -18.37 2.07 0.61
C PRO A 122 -18.12 0.96 -0.41
N GLN A 123 -17.12 0.14 -0.13
CA GLN A 123 -16.83 -1.10 -0.85
C GLN A 123 -16.73 -2.25 0.15
N ASN A 124 -16.79 -3.49 -0.34
CA ASN A 124 -16.40 -4.63 0.47
C ASN A 124 -14.94 -4.46 0.91
N TYR A 125 -14.62 -4.78 2.17
CA TYR A 125 -13.28 -4.61 2.76
C TYR A 125 -12.17 -5.41 2.05
N HIS A 126 -12.52 -6.41 1.24
CA HIS A 126 -11.58 -7.12 0.37
C HIS A 126 -11.14 -6.29 -0.84
N HIS A 127 -11.82 -5.18 -1.13
CA HIS A 127 -11.59 -4.37 -2.32
C HIS A 127 -11.06 -2.99 -1.95
N ALA A 128 -10.19 -2.47 -2.82
CA ALA A 128 -9.64 -1.12 -2.71
C ALA A 128 -9.73 -0.38 -4.05
N ASN A 129 -10.78 -0.62 -4.83
CA ASN A 129 -10.84 -0.15 -6.22
C ASN A 129 -10.99 1.37 -6.28
N LEU A 130 -10.37 1.98 -7.29
CA LEU A 130 -10.74 3.31 -7.74
C LEU A 130 -12.06 3.23 -8.53
N LEU A 131 -13.04 4.03 -8.13
CA LEU A 131 -14.38 4.07 -8.71
C LEU A 131 -14.65 5.45 -9.32
N PRO A 132 -15.69 5.60 -10.17
CA PRO A 132 -15.98 6.89 -10.82
C PRO A 132 -16.12 8.09 -9.87
N GLY A 133 -16.70 7.89 -8.67
CA GLY A 133 -16.81 8.96 -7.67
C GLY A 133 -15.47 9.44 -7.09
N GLY A 134 -14.39 8.68 -7.29
CA GLY A 134 -13.05 8.99 -6.80
C GLY A 134 -12.12 9.64 -7.82
N PHE A 135 -12.50 9.73 -9.10
CA PHE A 135 -11.57 10.16 -10.15
C PHE A 135 -11.04 11.59 -9.98
N HIS A 136 -11.80 12.48 -9.35
CA HIS A 136 -11.42 13.87 -9.08
C HIS A 136 -11.45 14.20 -7.58
N SER A 137 -11.38 13.17 -6.73
CA SER A 137 -11.36 13.39 -5.28
C SER A 137 -9.99 13.92 -4.87
N PRO A 138 -9.89 14.99 -4.06
CA PRO A 138 -8.62 15.42 -3.46
C PRO A 138 -7.95 14.33 -2.60
N LEU A 139 -8.72 13.32 -2.15
CA LEU A 139 -8.17 12.17 -1.44
C LEU A 139 -7.36 11.24 -2.37
N LEU A 140 -7.62 11.23 -3.67
CA LEU A 140 -6.76 10.51 -4.62
C LEU A 140 -5.36 11.15 -4.68
N ASP A 141 -5.32 12.49 -4.72
CA ASP A 141 -4.09 13.26 -4.76
C ASP A 141 -3.30 13.15 -3.46
N LEU A 142 -4.01 13.12 -2.34
CA LEU A 142 -3.47 12.95 -1.00
C LEU A 142 -2.78 11.57 -0.79
N LEU A 143 -3.21 10.54 -1.53
CA LEU A 143 -2.53 9.24 -1.58
C LEU A 143 -1.30 9.22 -2.51
N ASN A 144 -0.87 10.38 -3.03
CA ASN A 144 0.29 10.48 -3.91
C ASN A 144 0.13 9.58 -5.17
N VAL A 145 -1.11 9.42 -5.65
CA VAL A 145 -1.42 8.67 -6.86
C VAL A 145 -1.09 9.53 -8.08
N ARG A 146 0.10 9.32 -8.64
CA ARG A 146 0.64 10.09 -9.77
C ARG A 146 0.21 9.55 -11.13
N TYR A 147 0.03 8.24 -11.26
CA TYR A 147 -0.32 7.61 -12.53
C TYR A 147 -1.58 6.75 -12.42
N LEU A 148 -2.46 6.90 -13.40
CA LEU A 148 -3.68 6.12 -13.55
C LEU A 148 -3.57 5.22 -14.77
N LEU A 149 -3.66 3.92 -14.55
CA LEU A 149 -3.54 2.90 -15.59
C LEU A 149 -4.96 2.49 -15.98
N VAL A 150 -5.29 2.62 -17.26
CA VAL A 150 -6.61 2.28 -17.80
C VAL A 150 -6.46 1.14 -18.80
N ASP A 151 -7.31 0.13 -18.68
CA ASP A 151 -7.41 -0.96 -19.65
C ASP A 151 -7.75 -0.38 -21.05
N ALA A 152 -6.80 -0.48 -21.99
CA ALA A 152 -6.90 0.13 -23.31
C ALA A 152 -8.00 -0.49 -24.19
N ARG A 153 -8.52 -1.66 -23.80
CA ARG A 153 -9.60 -2.36 -24.49
C ARG A 153 -10.97 -1.74 -24.20
N ILE A 154 -11.04 -0.86 -23.21
CA ILE A 154 -12.25 -0.07 -22.91
C ILE A 154 -12.28 1.14 -23.85
N PRO A 155 -13.41 1.40 -24.54
CA PRO A 155 -13.53 2.55 -25.43
C PRO A 155 -13.21 3.86 -24.72
N ALA A 156 -12.34 4.68 -25.33
CA ALA A 156 -11.87 5.93 -24.74
C ALA A 156 -12.96 7.02 -24.64
N ASP A 157 -14.06 6.85 -25.36
CA ASP A 157 -15.26 7.69 -25.34
C ASP A 157 -16.32 7.20 -24.34
N ARG A 158 -16.12 6.05 -23.68
CA ARG A 158 -16.99 5.60 -22.59
C ARG A 158 -16.94 6.61 -21.45
N ALA A 159 -18.10 6.96 -20.88
CA ALA A 159 -18.22 8.15 -20.05
C ALA A 159 -17.33 8.14 -18.79
N ASP A 160 -17.11 6.97 -18.18
CA ASP A 160 -16.16 6.79 -17.07
C ASP A 160 -14.70 6.98 -17.49
N VAL A 161 -14.28 6.43 -18.63
CA VAL A 161 -12.91 6.63 -19.13
C VAL A 161 -12.69 8.09 -19.54
N ALA A 162 -13.70 8.70 -20.18
CA ALA A 162 -13.70 10.12 -20.53
C ALA A 162 -13.63 11.01 -19.29
N ALA A 163 -14.33 10.66 -18.20
CA ALA A 163 -14.22 11.36 -16.93
C ALA A 163 -12.85 11.16 -16.27
N LEU A 164 -12.34 9.93 -16.20
CA LEU A 164 -11.03 9.63 -15.61
C LEU A 164 -9.90 10.42 -16.28
N ARG A 165 -9.92 10.55 -17.61
CA ARG A 165 -8.89 11.27 -18.36
C ARG A 165 -9.06 12.79 -18.34
N ASP A 166 -10.18 13.32 -17.87
CA ASP A 166 -10.46 14.75 -17.93
C ASP A 166 -9.39 15.54 -17.15
N GLY A 167 -8.79 16.53 -17.82
CA GLY A 167 -7.67 17.31 -17.29
C GLY A 167 -6.33 16.57 -17.13
N ARG A 168 -6.21 15.31 -17.58
CA ARG A 168 -4.99 14.50 -17.44
C ARG A 168 -4.30 14.24 -18.77
N GLN A 169 -2.97 14.22 -18.74
CA GLN A 169 -2.14 13.95 -19.92
C GLN A 169 -1.91 12.45 -20.09
N GLU A 170 -2.11 11.93 -21.30
CA GLU A 170 -1.64 10.60 -21.68
C GLU A 170 -0.11 10.62 -21.81
N VAL A 171 0.58 9.76 -21.05
CA VAL A 171 2.04 9.70 -21.00
C VAL A 171 2.62 8.37 -21.51
N PHE A 172 1.78 7.35 -21.62
CA PHE A 172 2.16 6.05 -22.16
C PHE A 172 0.93 5.33 -22.71
N ARG A 173 1.12 4.57 -23.79
CA ARG A 173 0.10 3.70 -24.38
C ARG A 173 0.74 2.50 -25.06
N ASN A 174 0.12 1.35 -24.90
CA ASN A 174 0.24 0.20 -25.79
C ASN A 174 -1.15 -0.40 -26.06
N ASP A 175 -1.21 -1.61 -26.63
CA ASP A 175 -2.49 -2.27 -26.98
C ASP A 175 -3.32 -2.72 -25.77
N GLU A 176 -2.73 -2.79 -24.58
CA GLU A 176 -3.37 -3.34 -23.37
C GLU A 176 -3.65 -2.28 -22.29
N VAL A 177 -2.84 -1.22 -22.22
CA VAL A 177 -2.94 -0.19 -21.17
C VAL A 177 -2.61 1.21 -21.68
N VAL A 178 -3.33 2.18 -21.13
CA VAL A 178 -3.08 3.62 -21.28
C VAL A 178 -2.75 4.20 -19.90
N ILE A 179 -1.74 5.05 -19.81
CA ILE A 179 -1.36 5.71 -18.57
C ILE A 179 -1.63 7.20 -18.69
N TYR A 180 -2.40 7.72 -17.73
CA TYR A 180 -2.63 9.14 -17.54
C TYR A 180 -1.87 9.64 -16.32
N GLU A 181 -1.24 10.81 -16.46
CA GLU A 181 -0.54 11.48 -15.37
C GLU A 181 -1.49 12.43 -14.62
N ASN A 182 -1.49 12.29 -13.30
CA ASN A 182 -2.24 13.10 -12.36
C ASN A 182 -1.35 14.21 -11.79
N TRP A 183 -1.41 15.40 -12.38
CA TRP A 183 -0.57 16.53 -12.00
C TRP A 183 -0.93 17.13 -10.63
N GLU A 184 -2.14 16.86 -10.15
CA GLU A 184 -2.66 17.34 -8.86
C GLU A 184 -2.14 16.52 -7.67
N ALA A 185 -1.58 15.33 -7.92
CA ALA A 185 -1.03 14.46 -6.90
C ALA A 185 -0.06 15.19 -5.96
N LEU A 186 -0.28 15.07 -4.65
CA LEU A 186 0.63 15.60 -3.65
C LEU A 186 1.93 14.79 -3.65
N PRO A 187 3.07 15.40 -3.27
CA PRO A 187 4.31 14.65 -3.08
C PRO A 187 4.14 13.59 -1.98
N HIS A 188 5.05 12.62 -1.95
CA HIS A 188 4.98 11.54 -0.95
C HIS A 188 5.14 12.06 0.50
N ALA A 189 5.86 13.18 0.68
CA ALA A 189 5.94 13.92 1.92
C ALA A 189 5.95 15.43 1.65
N TRP A 190 5.32 16.21 2.52
CA TRP A 190 5.33 17.68 2.47
C TRP A 190 5.15 18.27 3.87
N VAL A 191 5.49 19.56 4.01
CA VAL A 191 5.32 20.30 5.26
C VAL A 191 4.05 21.13 5.18
N VAL A 192 3.30 21.16 6.28
CA VAL A 192 2.15 22.06 6.47
C VAL A 192 2.30 22.84 7.78
N HIS A 193 1.81 24.08 7.77
CA HIS A 193 1.83 24.95 8.95
C HIS A 193 0.45 25.21 9.55
N ASP A 194 -0.62 24.99 8.77
CA ASP A 194 -2.00 25.04 9.27
C ASP A 194 -2.43 23.64 9.71
N VAL A 195 -2.26 23.35 11.00
CA VAL A 195 -2.63 22.06 11.57
C VAL A 195 -3.82 22.24 12.50
N ARG A 196 -4.91 21.56 12.18
CA ARG A 196 -6.19 21.67 12.89
C ARG A 196 -6.55 20.35 13.54
N SER A 197 -7.38 20.40 14.56
CA SER A 197 -7.95 19.20 15.18
C SER A 197 -9.20 18.78 14.43
N ALA A 198 -9.32 17.50 14.09
CA ALA A 198 -10.58 16.91 13.65
C ALA A 198 -10.60 15.41 13.96
N THR A 199 -11.80 14.85 14.07
CA THR A 199 -11.95 13.39 14.06
C THR A 199 -11.65 12.85 12.66
N PRO A 200 -11.20 11.59 12.51
CA PRO A 200 -10.91 11.03 11.19
C PRO A 200 -12.04 11.18 10.16
N PRO A 201 -13.32 10.90 10.47
CA PRO A 201 -14.41 11.08 9.52
C PRO A 201 -14.64 12.55 9.12
N ALA A 202 -14.48 13.48 10.06
CA ALA A 202 -14.63 14.91 9.79
C ALA A 202 -13.49 15.45 8.91
N ALA A 203 -12.24 15.02 9.18
CA ALA A 203 -11.10 15.35 8.33
C ALA A 203 -11.32 14.87 6.88
N LEU A 204 -11.73 13.62 6.69
CA LEU A 204 -12.01 13.07 5.37
C LEU A 204 -13.11 13.83 4.64
N ALA A 205 -14.20 14.21 5.33
CA ALA A 205 -15.29 14.99 4.74
C ALA A 205 -14.84 16.39 4.29
N LEU A 206 -14.05 17.09 5.11
CA LEU A 206 -13.51 18.42 4.79
C LEU A 206 -12.57 18.39 3.58
N LEU A 207 -11.71 17.36 3.51
CA LEU A 207 -10.76 17.18 2.42
C LEU A 207 -11.43 16.71 1.13
N ALA A 208 -12.31 15.69 1.19
CA ALA A 208 -13.01 15.16 0.02
C ALA A 208 -13.94 16.18 -0.64
N SER A 209 -14.52 17.10 0.14
CA SER A 209 -15.39 18.17 -0.37
C SER A 209 -14.63 19.38 -0.93
N GLY A 210 -13.30 19.43 -0.77
CA GLY A 210 -12.49 20.58 -1.15
C GLY A 210 -12.64 21.80 -0.23
N GLN A 211 -13.33 21.66 0.91
CA GLN A 211 -13.45 22.73 1.91
C GLN A 211 -12.10 23.04 2.60
N ALA A 212 -11.18 22.09 2.58
CA ALA A 212 -9.79 22.27 2.98
C ALA A 212 -8.85 21.73 1.90
N ASN A 213 -7.77 22.45 1.61
CA ASN A 213 -6.77 22.01 0.65
C ASN A 213 -5.66 21.23 1.39
N PRO A 214 -5.47 19.92 1.11
CA PRO A 214 -4.49 19.09 1.80
C PRO A 214 -3.03 19.52 1.58
N ARG A 215 -2.76 20.35 0.56
CA ARG A 215 -1.43 20.92 0.34
C ARG A 215 -1.02 21.90 1.44
N TRP A 216 -1.99 22.56 2.07
CA TRP A 216 -1.74 23.68 2.99
C TRP A 216 -2.25 23.43 4.40
N THR A 217 -3.31 22.64 4.54
CA THR A 217 -3.96 22.33 5.82
C THR A 217 -3.94 20.84 6.06
N ALA A 218 -3.54 20.42 7.27
CA ALA A 218 -3.72 19.04 7.73
C ALA A 218 -4.55 18.98 9.01
N PHE A 219 -5.23 17.85 9.18
CA PHE A 219 -6.04 17.56 10.36
C PHE A 219 -5.39 16.46 11.17
N VAL A 220 -5.21 16.66 12.48
CA VAL A 220 -4.70 15.62 13.38
C VAL A 220 -5.77 15.15 14.36
N GLU A 221 -5.75 13.85 14.67
CA GLU A 221 -6.57 13.30 15.75
C GLU A 221 -5.98 13.74 17.10
N GLY A 222 -6.72 14.57 17.84
CA GLY A 222 -6.28 15.12 19.13
C GLY A 222 -5.79 16.56 19.05
N ARG A 223 -4.89 16.95 19.94
CA ARG A 223 -4.40 18.34 20.03
C ARG A 223 -3.31 18.59 18.99
N PRO A 224 -3.43 19.64 18.14
CA PRO A 224 -2.37 20.06 17.25
C PRO A 224 -1.06 20.37 18.00
N PRO A 225 0.11 20.07 17.42
CA PRO A 225 1.38 20.49 18.00
C PRO A 225 1.45 22.02 18.07
N PRO A 226 2.18 22.60 19.04
CA PRO A 226 2.42 24.04 19.07
C PRO A 226 3.31 24.41 17.89
N LEU A 227 2.75 25.13 16.91
CA LEU A 227 3.48 25.60 15.74
C LEU A 227 3.75 27.11 15.88
N ALA A 228 5.03 27.48 15.86
CA ALA A 228 5.42 28.88 15.72
C ALA A 228 5.21 29.34 14.26
N PRO A 229 4.83 30.61 14.03
CA PRO A 229 4.70 31.14 12.67
C PRO A 229 6.01 31.00 11.88
N ALA A 230 5.91 30.65 10.60
CA ALA A 230 7.08 30.55 9.73
C ALA A 230 7.80 31.91 9.62
N THR A 231 9.13 31.89 9.77
CA THR A 231 9.97 33.09 9.73
C THR A 231 10.76 33.12 8.43
N GLY A 232 10.15 33.65 7.37
CA GLY A 232 10.81 33.93 6.08
C GLY A 232 10.59 32.89 4.99
N THR A 233 11.09 33.19 3.78
CA THR A 233 10.97 32.40 2.55
C THR A 233 12.31 31.76 2.16
N PRO A 234 12.59 30.57 2.70
CA PRO A 234 13.19 29.50 1.89
C PRO A 234 12.13 28.74 1.09
N VAL A 235 12.55 28.07 0.02
CA VAL A 235 11.71 27.03 -0.61
C VAL A 235 11.71 25.83 0.33
N GLU A 236 10.53 25.41 0.79
CA GLU A 236 10.37 24.18 1.59
C GLU A 236 10.53 22.94 0.73
N THR A 237 11.19 21.94 1.28
CA THR A 237 11.40 20.67 0.60
C THR A 237 11.27 19.52 1.57
N ALA A 238 10.66 18.42 1.11
CA ALA A 238 10.66 17.13 1.80
C ALA A 238 10.92 16.05 0.75
N PHE A 239 12.06 15.36 0.85
CA PHE A 239 12.49 14.35 -0.11
C PHE A 239 12.68 13.01 0.57
N ILE A 240 12.07 11.97 0.00
CA ILE A 240 12.28 10.60 0.46
C ILE A 240 13.65 10.13 -0.03
N THR A 241 14.58 9.86 0.89
CA THR A 241 15.94 9.36 0.57
C THR A 241 16.06 7.85 0.69
N SER A 242 15.15 7.21 1.41
CA SER A 242 15.01 5.76 1.51
C SER A 242 13.54 5.41 1.69
N TYR A 243 13.06 4.38 0.97
CA TYR A 243 11.67 3.94 1.05
C TYR A 243 11.60 2.41 0.95
N GLU A 244 11.38 1.78 2.09
CA GLU A 244 11.30 0.34 2.26
C GLU A 244 9.95 -0.05 2.87
N ALA A 245 9.62 -1.34 2.87
CA ALA A 245 8.33 -1.83 3.36
C ALA A 245 8.08 -1.54 4.85
N ASP A 246 9.14 -1.51 5.66
CA ASP A 246 9.10 -1.34 7.11
C ASP A 246 9.83 -0.08 7.59
N SER A 247 10.40 0.72 6.69
CA SER A 247 11.14 1.91 7.07
C SER A 247 11.22 2.94 5.95
N LEU A 248 11.30 4.22 6.32
CA LEU A 248 11.53 5.29 5.36
C LEU A 248 12.31 6.44 5.99
N ARG A 249 13.06 7.16 5.17
CA ARG A 249 13.85 8.33 5.57
C ARG A 249 13.49 9.52 4.69
N VAL A 250 13.26 10.66 5.32
CA VAL A 250 12.91 11.93 4.67
C VAL A 250 13.93 12.99 5.06
N GLU A 251 14.51 13.65 4.07
CA GLU A 251 15.27 14.88 4.28
C GLU A 251 14.34 16.09 4.09
N VAL A 252 14.24 16.92 5.11
CA VAL A 252 13.30 18.04 5.16
C VAL A 252 14.05 19.34 5.40
N ASN A 253 13.68 20.38 4.68
CA ASN A 253 14.04 21.76 4.96
C ASN A 253 12.75 22.56 5.18
N ALA A 254 12.49 22.92 6.43
CA ALA A 254 11.27 23.64 6.84
C ALA A 254 11.58 25.09 7.17
N THR A 255 10.74 26.01 6.72
CA THR A 255 10.88 27.46 6.95
C THR A 255 10.34 27.90 8.33
N GLY A 256 9.55 27.03 8.94
CA GLY A 256 8.90 27.24 10.22
C GLY A 256 8.66 25.92 10.92
N ALA A 257 8.21 25.99 12.18
CA ALA A 257 7.64 24.82 12.82
C ALA A 257 6.41 24.37 12.03
N GLY A 258 6.30 23.06 11.81
CA GLY A 258 5.25 22.50 10.98
C GLY A 258 5.01 21.02 11.28
N LEU A 259 4.12 20.44 10.50
CA LEU A 259 3.88 19.01 10.47
C LEU A 259 4.40 18.48 9.12
N LEU A 260 5.36 17.56 9.18
CA LEU A 260 5.70 16.73 8.03
C LEU A 260 4.56 15.72 7.84
N VAL A 261 3.73 15.93 6.83
CA VAL A 261 2.71 14.95 6.41
C VAL A 261 3.37 13.96 5.48
N LEU A 262 3.10 12.68 5.71
CA LEU A 262 3.52 11.60 4.84
C LEU A 262 2.27 10.95 4.25
N SER A 263 2.27 10.75 2.94
CA SER A 263 1.25 9.97 2.24
C SER A 263 1.44 8.49 2.56
N GLU A 264 1.29 8.10 3.81
CA GLU A 264 1.61 6.79 4.36
C GLU A 264 0.57 6.42 5.42
N VAL A 265 -0.07 5.25 5.27
CA VAL A 265 -1.23 4.87 6.09
C VAL A 265 -0.82 4.65 7.56
N TRP A 266 -1.41 5.37 8.49
CA TRP A 266 -1.14 5.19 9.91
C TRP A 266 -1.50 3.78 10.39
N ALA A 267 -0.59 3.19 11.18
CA ALA A 267 -0.83 1.92 11.86
C ALA A 267 -0.07 1.90 13.20
N GLU A 268 -0.57 1.13 14.16
CA GLU A 268 0.11 0.94 15.44
C GLU A 268 1.40 0.13 15.24
N GLY A 269 2.49 0.56 15.89
CA GLY A 269 3.81 -0.09 15.83
C GLY A 269 4.87 0.67 15.05
N TRP A 270 4.47 1.71 14.29
CA TRP A 270 5.42 2.66 13.71
C TRP A 270 6.04 3.56 14.79
N GLN A 271 7.32 3.85 14.62
CA GLN A 271 8.11 4.77 15.44
C GLN A 271 8.74 5.82 14.52
N ALA A 272 9.04 6.99 15.09
CA ALA A 272 9.70 8.07 14.36
C ALA A 272 10.82 8.71 15.18
N ALA A 273 11.81 9.24 14.48
CA ALA A 273 12.84 10.10 15.04
C ALA A 273 13.08 11.30 14.12
N VAL A 274 13.37 12.45 14.71
CA VAL A 274 13.81 13.67 14.02
C VAL A 274 15.24 13.95 14.47
N ASN A 275 16.20 13.92 13.55
CA ASN A 275 17.63 14.03 13.83
C ASN A 275 18.10 13.04 14.91
N GLY A 276 17.61 11.80 14.85
CA GLY A 276 17.92 10.73 15.83
C GLY A 276 17.22 10.86 17.18
N VAL A 277 16.43 11.91 17.41
CA VAL A 277 15.66 12.09 18.65
C VAL A 277 14.24 11.56 18.45
N PRO A 278 13.71 10.69 19.35
CA PRO A 278 12.36 10.15 19.23
C PRO A 278 11.29 11.25 19.10
N ALA A 279 10.38 11.07 18.14
CA ALA A 279 9.30 12.00 17.83
C ALA A 279 7.95 11.27 17.77
N PRO A 280 6.84 11.94 18.15
CA PRO A 280 5.52 11.35 18.05
C PRO A 280 5.08 11.25 16.57
N ILE A 281 4.37 10.17 16.25
CA ILE A 281 3.62 10.05 15.00
C ILE A 281 2.16 10.38 15.30
N LEU A 282 1.64 11.40 14.64
CA LEU A 282 0.24 11.81 14.70
C LEU A 282 -0.55 11.10 13.61
N ARG A 283 -1.80 10.73 13.94
CA ARG A 283 -2.79 10.34 12.93
C ARG A 283 -3.26 11.60 12.23
N THR A 284 -3.05 11.65 10.92
CA THR A 284 -3.20 12.84 10.10
C THR A 284 -4.16 12.56 8.95
N ASP A 285 -5.00 13.52 8.59
CA ASP A 285 -5.90 13.50 7.43
C ASP A 285 -6.75 12.22 7.32
N GLY A 286 -7.20 11.75 8.49
CA GLY A 286 -8.10 10.62 8.63
C GLY A 286 -7.45 9.25 8.45
N ALA A 287 -6.36 9.10 7.72
CA ALA A 287 -5.69 7.81 7.54
C ALA A 287 -4.17 7.82 7.47
N LEU A 288 -3.53 8.98 7.43
CA LEU A 288 -2.12 9.16 7.15
C LEU A 288 -1.29 9.43 8.41
N ARG A 289 0.03 9.51 8.25
CA ARG A 289 1.00 9.80 9.33
C ARG A 289 1.49 11.24 9.23
N GLY A 290 1.64 11.89 10.37
CA GLY A 290 2.29 13.20 10.48
C GLY A 290 3.36 13.21 11.57
N VAL A 291 4.49 13.88 11.34
CA VAL A 291 5.58 14.04 12.31
C VAL A 291 5.82 15.53 12.56
N PRO A 292 5.67 16.04 13.79
CA PRO A 292 5.98 17.44 14.10
C PRO A 292 7.47 17.72 13.91
N ILE A 293 7.79 18.82 13.24
CA ILE A 293 9.16 19.29 13.01
C ILE A 293 9.30 20.77 13.37
N GLN A 294 10.52 21.19 13.68
CA GLN A 294 10.84 22.60 13.89
C GLN A 294 11.31 23.24 12.57
N ALA A 295 11.63 24.52 12.62
CA ALA A 295 12.28 25.18 11.49
C ALA A 295 13.72 24.65 11.30
N GLY A 296 14.16 24.54 10.05
CA GLY A 296 15.51 24.14 9.67
C GLY A 296 15.59 22.81 8.93
N HIS A 297 16.81 22.28 8.86
CA HIS A 297 17.12 21.02 8.21
C HIS A 297 16.95 19.84 9.17
N HIS A 298 16.21 18.83 8.73
CA HIS A 298 15.87 17.66 9.51
C HIS A 298 15.97 16.38 8.67
N THR A 299 16.61 15.36 9.24
CA THR A 299 16.44 13.97 8.82
C THR A 299 15.33 13.36 9.66
N VAL A 300 14.22 12.98 9.04
CA VAL A 300 13.11 12.28 9.69
C VAL A 300 13.13 10.82 9.29
N GLU A 301 13.18 9.94 10.29
CA GLU A 301 13.21 8.49 10.10
C GLU A 301 11.96 7.88 10.69
N LEU A 302 11.29 7.00 9.94
CA LEU A 302 10.19 6.19 10.43
C LEU A 302 10.52 4.72 10.22
N TRP A 303 10.21 3.87 11.20
CA TRP A 303 10.38 2.43 11.09
C TRP A 303 9.29 1.67 11.84
N TYR A 304 8.95 0.48 11.35
CA TYR A 304 7.95 -0.38 11.91
C TYR A 304 8.59 -1.35 12.91
N ALA A 305 8.30 -1.17 14.19
CA ALA A 305 8.82 -2.01 15.27
C ALA A 305 7.71 -2.27 16.30
N PRO A 306 6.73 -3.12 15.97
CA PRO A 306 5.61 -3.43 16.87
C PRO A 306 6.08 -4.29 18.05
N ARG A 307 5.50 -4.04 19.22
CA ARG A 307 5.81 -4.80 20.45
C ARG A 307 5.51 -6.29 20.30
N SER A 308 4.50 -6.65 19.50
CA SER A 308 4.14 -8.05 19.23
C SER A 308 5.26 -8.84 18.56
N LEU A 309 6.00 -8.22 17.63
CA LEU A 309 7.15 -8.87 16.98
C LEU A 309 8.28 -9.10 17.98
N GLN A 310 8.59 -8.11 18.82
CA GLN A 310 9.62 -8.23 19.86
C GLN A 310 9.29 -9.35 20.85
N LEU A 311 8.03 -9.43 21.30
CA LEU A 311 7.55 -10.51 22.17
C LEU A 311 7.59 -11.87 21.47
N GLY A 312 7.18 -11.93 20.20
CA GLY A 312 7.23 -13.15 19.40
C GLY A 312 8.65 -13.70 19.27
N LEU A 313 9.62 -12.83 18.94
CA LEU A 313 11.03 -13.21 18.85
C LEU A 313 11.58 -13.72 20.18
N LEU A 314 11.23 -13.08 21.30
CA LEU A 314 11.63 -13.54 22.63
C LEU A 314 11.07 -14.93 22.93
N ILE A 315 9.75 -15.14 22.72
CA ILE A 315 9.08 -16.43 22.96
C ILE A 315 9.69 -17.52 22.08
N SER A 316 9.87 -17.26 20.78
CA SER A 316 10.50 -18.19 19.85
C SER A 316 11.93 -18.54 20.25
N GLY A 317 12.70 -17.55 20.72
CA GLY A 317 14.05 -17.76 21.23
C GLY A 317 14.08 -18.68 22.44
N VAL A 318 13.25 -18.39 23.45
CA VAL A 318 13.13 -19.22 24.67
C VAL A 318 12.68 -20.64 24.33
N ALA A 319 11.67 -20.79 23.47
CA ALA A 319 11.17 -22.09 23.03
C ALA A 319 12.24 -22.90 22.29
N THR A 320 13.02 -22.25 21.42
CA THR A 320 14.12 -22.88 20.69
C THR A 320 15.21 -23.35 21.64
N VAL A 321 15.62 -22.53 22.61
CA VAL A 321 16.61 -22.92 23.63
C VAL A 321 16.10 -24.09 24.46
N ALA A 322 14.83 -24.06 24.91
CA ALA A 322 14.22 -25.14 25.66
C ALA A 322 14.16 -26.45 24.86
N MET A 323 13.84 -26.38 23.57
CA MET A 323 13.82 -27.53 22.67
C MET A 323 15.23 -28.13 22.46
N LEU A 324 16.24 -27.29 22.25
CA LEU A 324 17.62 -27.77 22.11
C LEU A 324 18.14 -28.39 23.42
N ALA A 325 17.80 -27.79 24.58
CA ALA A 325 18.15 -28.33 25.88
C ALA A 325 17.49 -29.69 26.15
N SER A 326 16.23 -29.89 25.74
CA SER A 326 15.55 -31.18 25.89
C SER A 326 16.17 -32.27 25.01
N PHE A 327 16.54 -31.94 23.76
CA PHE A 327 17.27 -32.88 22.90
C PHE A 327 18.66 -33.22 23.45
N ALA A 328 19.39 -32.24 23.99
CA ALA A 328 20.69 -32.49 24.62
C ALA A 328 20.55 -33.40 25.85
N ALA A 329 19.56 -33.15 26.71
CA ALA A 329 19.27 -33.99 27.88
C ALA A 329 18.88 -35.43 27.47
N ALA A 330 18.07 -35.57 26.41
CA ALA A 330 17.71 -36.88 25.86
C ALA A 330 18.93 -37.63 25.30
N ALA A 331 19.84 -36.94 24.60
CA ALA A 331 21.07 -37.54 24.08
C ALA A 331 22.00 -38.02 25.20
N VAL A 332 22.21 -37.20 26.24
CA VAL A 332 23.05 -37.56 27.40
C VAL A 332 22.47 -38.75 28.17
N SER A 333 21.17 -38.77 28.39
CA SER A 333 20.52 -39.91 29.07
C SER A 333 20.61 -41.20 28.25
N TRP A 334 20.52 -41.10 26.92
CA TRP A 334 20.67 -42.26 26.03
C TRP A 334 22.10 -42.81 25.99
N THR A 335 23.13 -41.95 25.99
CA THR A 335 24.54 -42.41 26.04
C THR A 335 24.86 -43.05 27.39
N ASN A 336 24.40 -42.45 28.50
CA ASN A 336 24.62 -42.99 29.84
C ASN A 336 23.89 -44.34 30.05
N GLY A 337 22.69 -44.51 29.48
CA GLY A 337 21.95 -45.76 29.52
C GLY A 337 22.55 -46.91 28.70
N ARG A 338 23.40 -46.60 27.70
CA ARG A 338 24.15 -47.60 26.92
C ARG A 338 25.39 -48.11 27.67
N GLY A 339 26.11 -47.25 28.40
CA GLY A 339 27.25 -47.65 29.23
C GLY A 339 26.84 -48.63 30.33
N ALA A 340 25.76 -48.35 31.04
CA ALA A 340 25.24 -49.20 32.12
C ALA A 340 24.74 -50.58 31.64
N ARG A 341 24.35 -50.73 30.37
CA ARG A 341 23.96 -52.03 29.78
C ARG A 341 25.15 -52.86 29.28
N ALA A 342 26.31 -52.25 29.09
CA ALA A 342 27.54 -52.95 28.69
C ALA A 342 28.26 -53.55 29.90
N GLU A 343 28.26 -52.88 31.05
CA GLU A 343 28.91 -53.37 32.28
C GLU A 343 28.14 -54.50 33.00
N GLY A 344 26.84 -54.66 32.74
CA GLY A 344 26.03 -55.76 33.33
C GLY A 344 26.07 -57.09 32.56
N ARG A 345 27.03 -57.27 31.65
CA ARG A 345 27.16 -58.45 30.77
C ARG A 345 28.51 -59.17 30.85
N GLU A 346 29.42 -58.71 31.70
CA GLU A 346 30.57 -59.50 32.18
C GLU A 346 30.21 -60.20 33.49
#